data_AF-A0A376LF34-F1
#
_entry.id   AF-A0A376LF34-F1
#
_cell.length_a   1.000
_cell.length_b   1.000
_cell.length_c   1.000
_cell.angle_alpha   90.00
_cell.angle_beta   90.00
_cell.angle_gamma   90.00
#
_symmetry.space_group_name_H-M   'P 1'
#
loop_
_entity.id
_entity.type
_entity.pdbx_description
1 polymer ?
#
loop_
_entity_poly.entity_id
_entity_poly.type
_entity_poly.pdbx_seq_one_letter_code
_entity_poly.pdbx_strand_id
1 'polypeptide(L)'
;MPIPREISLERALLYTASHRQTEGEPVILRRAKATAYILEHVEISIRDEELIAGNRTVKPRAGIMSPEMDPYWLLKELDQFPTRPQDRFAISEEDKRIYREELFPYWEKRSMKDFINGQMTDEVKAATSTQIFSINQTDKGQGHIIIDYPRLLNHGLGELVAQMQQHCQQQPENHFYQAALLLLEASQKHILRYAELAETMAANCTDAQRRKELLTIAEISRHNAQHKPQTFWQACQLFWYMNIILQYESNASSLSLGRFDQYMLPFYQVSLTQGEDPAFLKELLESLWVKCNDIVLLRSTSSARYFAGFPTGYTALLGGLTENGRSAVNVLSFLCLDAYQSVQLPQPNLGVRTNALIDTPFLMKTAETIRLGTGIPQSSTYEVVVPAFLNRGVSLEDARDYSVVGCVELSIPGRTYGLHDIAMF
;
A
#
# COMPACT_ATOMS: atom_id res chain seq x y z
N MET A 1 -28.20 -6.10 6.43
CA MET A 1 -27.44 -4.88 6.77
C MET A 1 -25.97 -5.16 6.51
N PRO A 2 -25.19 -4.23 5.93
CA PRO A 2 -23.76 -4.45 5.76
C PRO A 2 -23.11 -4.66 7.13
N ILE A 3 -22.22 -5.66 7.24
CA ILE A 3 -21.44 -5.92 8.45
C ILE A 3 -20.61 -4.66 8.74
N PRO A 4 -20.66 -4.10 9.97
CA PRO A 4 -19.86 -2.93 10.30
C PRO A 4 -18.37 -3.25 10.17
N ARG A 5 -17.57 -2.28 9.68
CA ARG A 5 -16.10 -2.41 9.73
C ARG A 5 -15.67 -2.55 11.18
N GLU A 6 -14.70 -3.40 11.46
CA GLU A 6 -14.23 -3.66 12.81
C GLU A 6 -12.82 -3.15 13.01
N ILE A 7 -12.44 -2.82 14.24
CA ILE A 7 -11.05 -2.56 14.60
C ILE A 7 -10.36 -3.90 14.90
N SER A 8 -9.12 -4.07 14.42
CA SER A 8 -8.23 -5.15 14.82
C SER A 8 -7.03 -4.62 15.60
N LEU A 9 -6.76 -5.26 16.75
CA LEU A 9 -5.59 -5.00 17.59
C LEU A 9 -4.41 -5.91 17.29
N GLU A 10 -4.59 -6.92 16.44
CA GLU A 10 -3.62 -7.99 16.22
C GLU A 10 -2.22 -7.47 15.87
N ARG A 11 -2.13 -6.58 14.86
CA ARG A 11 -0.87 -5.93 14.48
C ARG A 11 -0.24 -5.22 15.68
N ALA A 12 -1.02 -4.45 16.44
CA ALA A 12 -0.52 -3.69 17.58
C ALA A 12 0.02 -4.60 18.68
N LEU A 13 -0.64 -5.72 18.95
CA LEU A 13 -0.21 -6.72 19.93
C LEU A 13 1.10 -7.39 19.50
N LEU A 14 1.19 -7.85 18.25
CA LEU A 14 2.41 -8.46 17.69
C LEU A 14 3.58 -7.46 17.66
N TYR A 15 3.32 -6.23 17.25
CA TYR A 15 4.34 -5.17 17.22
C TYR A 15 4.87 -4.87 18.63
N THR A 16 3.98 -4.79 19.61
CA THR A 16 4.30 -4.57 21.03
C THR A 16 5.10 -5.73 21.61
N ALA A 17 4.70 -6.97 21.33
CA ALA A 17 5.38 -8.17 21.78
C ALA A 17 6.84 -8.22 21.30
N SER A 18 7.08 -7.93 20.02
CA SER A 18 8.45 -7.85 19.48
C SER A 18 9.25 -6.68 20.05
N HIS A 19 8.63 -5.51 20.25
CA HIS A 19 9.32 -4.36 20.85
C HIS A 19 9.77 -4.63 22.28
N ARG A 20 8.99 -5.35 23.09
CA ARG A 20 9.38 -5.78 24.45
C ARG A 20 10.61 -6.69 24.45
N GLN A 21 10.73 -7.56 23.45
CA GLN A 21 11.85 -8.52 23.35
C GLN A 21 13.15 -7.90 22.82
N THR A 22 13.07 -6.72 22.21
CA THR A 22 14.19 -6.08 21.50
C THR A 22 14.62 -4.76 22.13
N GLU A 23 14.28 -4.53 23.41
CA GLU A 23 14.70 -3.33 24.14
C GLU A 23 16.23 -3.23 24.22
N GLY A 24 16.76 -2.03 23.99
CA GLY A 24 18.21 -1.77 23.94
C GLY A 24 18.85 -1.94 22.56
N GLU A 25 18.17 -2.58 21.60
CA GLU A 25 18.68 -2.68 20.23
C GLU A 25 18.53 -1.37 19.41
N PRO A 26 19.31 -1.20 18.33
CA PRO A 26 19.11 -0.12 17.37
C PRO A 26 17.68 -0.04 16.84
N VAL A 27 17.09 1.16 16.83
CA VAL A 27 15.67 1.38 16.46
C VAL A 27 15.30 0.77 15.11
N ILE A 28 16.19 0.85 14.12
CA ILE A 28 15.94 0.28 12.78
C ILE A 28 15.79 -1.25 12.83
N LEU A 29 16.59 -1.95 13.64
CA LEU A 29 16.49 -3.40 13.82
C LEU A 29 15.24 -3.77 14.60
N ARG A 30 14.88 -2.99 15.64
CA ARG A 30 13.64 -3.20 16.40
C ARG A 30 12.41 -3.13 15.51
N ARG A 31 12.33 -2.12 14.63
CA ARG A 31 11.24 -1.96 13.67
C ARG A 31 11.21 -3.10 12.63
N ALA A 32 12.38 -3.51 12.14
CA ALA A 32 12.49 -4.62 11.21
C ALA A 32 12.06 -5.95 11.84
N LYS A 33 12.53 -6.26 13.05
CA LYS A 33 12.13 -7.43 13.84
C LYS A 33 10.65 -7.44 14.16
N ALA A 34 10.06 -6.30 14.52
CA ALA A 34 8.64 -6.22 14.81
C ALA A 34 7.77 -6.43 13.56
N THR A 35 8.20 -5.90 12.41
CA THR A 35 7.52 -6.15 11.13
C THR A 35 7.66 -7.62 10.72
N ALA A 36 8.86 -8.20 10.82
CA ALA A 36 9.09 -9.61 10.54
C ALA A 36 8.23 -10.51 11.45
N TYR A 37 8.14 -10.18 12.74
CA TYR A 37 7.32 -10.89 13.70
C TYR A 37 5.82 -10.81 13.35
N ILE A 38 5.32 -9.65 12.91
CA ILE A 38 3.95 -9.53 12.38
C ILE A 38 3.76 -10.44 11.18
N LEU A 39 4.64 -10.37 10.18
CA LEU A 39 4.53 -11.14 8.95
C LEU A 39 4.52 -12.67 9.20
N GLU A 40 5.23 -13.12 10.22
CA GLU A 40 5.29 -14.52 10.64
C GLU A 40 4.03 -14.97 11.38
N HIS A 41 3.41 -14.11 12.21
CA HIS A 41 2.38 -14.53 13.17
C HIS A 41 0.95 -14.04 12.86
N VAL A 42 0.80 -12.97 12.08
CA VAL A 42 -0.53 -12.40 11.77
C VAL A 42 -1.42 -13.43 11.10
N GLU A 43 -2.68 -13.53 11.49
CA GLU A 43 -3.67 -14.37 10.85
C GLU A 43 -3.85 -13.96 9.40
N ILE A 44 -3.79 -14.95 8.51
CA ILE A 44 -3.97 -14.78 7.08
C ILE A 44 -5.24 -15.48 6.62
N SER A 45 -5.85 -14.97 5.55
CA SER A 45 -7.03 -15.56 4.93
C SER A 45 -6.95 -15.43 3.42
N ILE A 46 -7.56 -16.37 2.71
CA ILE A 46 -7.94 -16.22 1.30
C ILE A 46 -9.47 -16.30 1.31
N ARG A 47 -10.13 -15.23 0.89
CA ARG A 47 -11.60 -15.17 0.93
C ARG A 47 -12.17 -15.88 -0.30
N ASP A 48 -13.46 -16.19 -0.24
CA ASP A 48 -14.16 -16.86 -1.33
C ASP A 48 -13.98 -16.07 -2.64
N GLU A 49 -13.75 -16.81 -3.73
CA GLU A 49 -13.57 -16.28 -5.09
C GLU A 49 -12.35 -15.36 -5.31
N GLU A 50 -11.52 -15.09 -4.29
CA GLU A 50 -10.30 -14.30 -4.50
C GLU A 50 -9.34 -15.02 -5.46
N LEU A 51 -9.00 -14.38 -6.58
CA LEU A 51 -7.92 -14.77 -7.50
C LEU A 51 -6.55 -14.22 -7.05
N ILE A 52 -6.54 -13.12 -6.31
CA ILE A 52 -5.34 -12.50 -5.74
C ILE A 52 -5.38 -12.64 -4.21
N ALA A 53 -4.50 -13.48 -3.68
CA ALA A 53 -4.33 -13.70 -2.25
C ALA A 53 -3.58 -12.54 -1.59
N GLY A 54 -3.63 -12.46 -0.26
CA GLY A 54 -3.02 -11.35 0.50
C GLY A 54 -4.11 -10.43 1.05
N ASN A 55 -4.30 -10.46 2.36
CA ASN A 55 -5.25 -9.64 3.09
C ASN A 55 -4.54 -8.97 4.26
N ARG A 56 -4.91 -7.72 4.57
CA ARG A 56 -4.34 -7.01 5.72
C ARG A 56 -4.87 -7.57 7.06
N THR A 57 -6.08 -8.11 7.02
CA THR A 57 -6.80 -8.73 8.12
C THR A 57 -7.70 -9.83 7.61
N VAL A 58 -8.02 -10.82 8.45
CA VAL A 58 -8.95 -11.90 8.11
C VAL A 58 -10.30 -11.33 7.63
N LYS A 59 -10.86 -10.40 8.40
CA LYS A 59 -12.09 -9.67 8.04
C LYS A 59 -11.77 -8.53 7.07
N PRO A 60 -12.61 -8.30 6.05
CA PRO A 60 -12.38 -7.24 5.09
C PRO A 60 -12.53 -5.86 5.73
N ARG A 61 -11.73 -4.89 5.25
CA ARG A 61 -11.85 -3.48 5.63
C ARG A 61 -11.84 -3.20 7.13
N ALA A 62 -11.00 -3.94 7.87
CA ALA A 62 -10.79 -3.67 9.28
C ALA A 62 -9.86 -2.46 9.50
N GLY A 63 -10.13 -1.68 10.54
CA GLY A 63 -9.27 -0.60 11.00
C GLY A 63 -8.13 -1.16 11.84
N ILE A 64 -6.89 -0.91 11.44
CA ILE A 64 -5.70 -1.35 12.21
C ILE A 64 -5.27 -0.26 13.18
N MET A 65 -5.11 -0.62 14.46
CA MET A 65 -4.49 0.27 15.44
C MET A 65 -2.97 0.30 15.31
N SER A 66 -2.39 1.48 15.54
CA SER A 66 -0.94 1.71 15.51
C SER A 66 -0.54 2.61 16.69
N PRO A 67 -0.58 2.09 17.93
CA PRO A 67 -0.29 2.87 19.13
C PRO A 67 1.14 3.39 19.19
N GLU A 68 2.07 2.82 18.41
CA GLU A 68 3.43 3.34 18.26
C GLU A 68 3.48 4.75 17.64
N MET A 69 2.41 5.17 16.95
CA MET A 69 2.33 6.46 16.28
C MET A 69 1.79 7.54 17.24
N ASP A 70 0.55 7.38 17.70
CA ASP A 70 -0.09 8.25 18.69
C ASP A 70 -1.10 7.44 19.51
N PRO A 71 -0.75 7.01 20.74
CA PRO A 71 -1.60 6.15 21.54
C PRO A 71 -2.74 6.92 22.25
N TYR A 72 -2.67 8.25 22.30
CA TYR A 72 -3.52 9.08 23.15
C TYR A 72 -4.89 9.33 22.52
N TRP A 73 -4.95 9.62 21.22
CA TRP A 73 -6.22 9.82 20.53
C TRP A 73 -7.03 8.51 20.46
N LEU A 74 -6.34 7.39 20.25
CA LEU A 74 -6.94 6.06 20.26
C LEU A 74 -7.61 5.78 21.61
N LEU A 75 -6.90 6.03 22.72
CA LEU A 75 -7.44 5.88 24.08
C LEU A 75 -8.70 6.74 24.28
N LYS A 76 -8.65 7.99 23.83
CA LYS A 76 -9.74 8.97 23.97
C LYS A 76 -10.99 8.59 23.18
N GLU A 77 -10.83 7.93 22.03
CA GLU A 77 -11.92 7.63 21.08
C GLU A 77 -12.44 6.19 21.14
N LEU A 78 -11.92 5.32 22.01
CA LEU A 78 -12.31 3.90 22.11
C LEU A 78 -13.84 3.69 22.11
N ASP A 79 -14.57 4.48 22.90
CA ASP A 79 -16.02 4.36 23.03
C ASP A 79 -16.81 5.13 21.94
N GLN A 80 -16.12 5.95 21.14
CA GLN A 80 -16.72 6.82 20.14
C GLN A 80 -16.67 6.22 18.73
N PHE A 81 -15.77 5.25 18.45
CA PHE A 81 -15.64 4.64 17.12
C PHE A 81 -16.95 4.15 16.49
N PRO A 82 -17.89 3.53 17.24
CA PRO A 82 -19.14 3.03 16.63
C PRO A 82 -20.13 4.14 16.28
N THR A 83 -20.05 5.31 16.93
CA THR A 83 -21.08 6.35 16.89
C THR A 83 -20.61 7.67 16.29
N ARG A 84 -19.30 7.84 16.06
CA ARG A 84 -18.71 9.06 15.48
C ARG A 84 -19.29 9.39 14.10
N PRO A 85 -19.28 10.67 13.67
CA PRO A 85 -19.98 11.08 12.46
C PRO A 85 -19.40 10.51 11.17
N GLN A 86 -18.08 10.26 11.13
CA GLN A 86 -17.36 9.83 9.92
C GLN A 86 -16.52 8.59 10.20
N ASP A 87 -16.40 7.71 9.21
CA ASP A 87 -15.51 6.53 9.24
C ASP A 87 -15.69 5.67 10.50
N ARG A 88 -16.91 5.16 10.72
CA ARG A 88 -17.27 4.34 11.89
C ARG A 88 -16.64 2.96 11.87
N PHE A 89 -16.25 2.49 13.05
CA PHE A 89 -15.79 1.12 13.29
C PHE A 89 -16.42 0.53 14.55
N ALA A 90 -16.76 -0.75 14.51
CA ALA A 90 -17.06 -1.53 15.70
C ALA A 90 -15.76 -1.92 16.41
N ILE A 91 -15.82 -2.02 17.73
CA ILE A 91 -14.73 -2.51 18.58
C ILE A 91 -15.36 -3.22 19.77
N SER A 92 -14.82 -4.38 20.14
CA SER A 92 -15.35 -5.18 21.25
C SER A 92 -14.95 -4.57 22.60
N GLU A 93 -15.71 -4.86 23.66
CA GLU A 93 -15.31 -4.44 25.02
C GLU A 93 -13.98 -5.08 25.46
N GLU A 94 -13.68 -6.28 24.97
CA GLU A 94 -12.41 -6.95 25.21
C GLU A 94 -11.24 -6.19 24.57
N ASP A 95 -11.37 -5.81 23.29
CA ASP A 95 -10.33 -5.02 22.61
C ASP A 95 -10.13 -3.66 23.30
N LYS A 96 -11.21 -3.01 23.73
CA LYS A 96 -11.09 -1.76 24.51
C LYS A 96 -10.30 -1.98 25.79
N ARG A 97 -10.55 -3.09 26.52
CA ARG A 97 -9.82 -3.45 27.73
C ARG A 97 -8.33 -3.70 27.44
N ILE A 98 -8.03 -4.55 26.46
CA ILE A 98 -6.66 -4.85 26.01
C ILE A 98 -5.93 -3.56 25.64
N TYR A 99 -6.58 -2.65 24.92
CA TYR A 99 -5.96 -1.38 24.56
C TYR A 99 -5.59 -0.55 25.80
N ARG A 100 -6.50 -0.42 26.77
CA ARG A 100 -6.28 0.37 27.99
C ARG A 100 -5.22 -0.24 28.91
N GLU A 101 -5.22 -1.57 29.06
CA GLU A 101 -4.43 -2.27 30.06
C GLU A 101 -3.06 -2.70 29.53
N GLU A 102 -2.92 -2.96 28.23
CA GLU A 102 -1.69 -3.55 27.66
C GLU A 102 -0.99 -2.65 26.66
N LEU A 103 -1.72 -2.12 25.67
CA LEU A 103 -1.13 -1.36 24.57
C LEU A 103 -0.78 0.08 24.99
N PHE A 104 -1.74 0.80 25.56
CA PHE A 104 -1.55 2.20 25.96
C PHE A 104 -0.39 2.37 26.95
N PRO A 105 -0.29 1.61 28.07
CA PRO A 105 0.80 1.79 29.03
C PRO A 105 2.19 1.50 28.48
N TYR A 106 2.29 0.65 27.44
CA TYR A 106 3.56 0.39 26.77
C TYR A 106 3.94 1.53 25.83
N TRP A 107 3.00 2.09 25.06
CA TRP A 107 3.34 3.09 24.05
C TRP A 107 3.32 4.54 24.54
N GLU A 108 2.65 4.81 25.66
CA GLU A 108 2.74 6.10 26.32
C GLU A 108 4.22 6.45 26.60
N LYS A 109 4.62 7.68 26.22
CA LYS A 109 5.99 8.21 26.34
C LYS A 109 7.02 7.53 25.43
N ARG A 110 6.62 6.60 24.57
CA ARG A 110 7.49 5.90 23.60
C ARG A 110 7.07 6.14 22.14
N SER A 111 5.96 6.84 21.92
CA SER A 111 5.34 6.99 20.61
C SER A 111 6.02 8.04 19.73
N MET A 112 5.73 8.00 18.42
CA MET A 112 6.15 9.06 17.50
C MET A 112 5.61 10.43 17.93
N LYS A 113 4.39 10.49 18.46
CA LYS A 113 3.80 11.71 19.02
C LYS A 113 4.64 12.29 20.14
N ASP A 114 5.10 11.45 21.08
CA ASP A 114 5.94 11.88 22.20
C ASP A 114 7.28 12.42 21.71
N PHE A 115 7.91 11.72 20.75
CA PHE A 115 9.16 12.16 20.13
C PHE A 115 9.01 13.54 19.47
N ILE A 116 7.98 13.74 18.64
CA ILE A 116 7.76 15.01 17.94
C ILE A 116 7.47 16.13 18.94
N ASN A 117 6.57 15.91 19.91
CA ASN A 117 6.22 16.92 20.91
C ASN A 117 7.43 17.34 21.76
N GLY A 118 8.36 16.41 22.01
CA GLY A 118 9.62 16.69 22.70
C GLY A 118 10.59 17.58 21.92
N GLN A 119 10.45 17.66 20.59
CA GLN A 119 11.29 18.50 19.71
C GLN A 119 10.66 19.86 19.38
N MET A 120 9.38 20.07 19.68
CA MET A 120 8.68 21.32 19.37
C MET A 120 9.13 22.46 20.31
N THR A 121 9.41 23.62 19.72
CA THR A 121 9.60 24.88 20.46
C THR A 121 8.28 25.40 21.02
N ASP A 122 8.34 26.29 22.02
CA ASP A 122 7.14 26.86 22.64
C ASP A 122 6.31 27.71 21.67
N GLU A 123 6.97 28.40 20.73
CA GLU A 123 6.30 29.14 19.65
C GLU A 123 5.47 28.21 18.75
N VAL A 124 6.06 27.08 18.37
CA VAL A 124 5.38 26.07 17.55
C VAL A 124 4.22 25.42 18.30
N LYS A 125 4.40 25.12 19.59
CA LYS A 125 3.32 24.60 20.46
C LYS A 125 2.18 25.61 20.58
N ALA A 126 2.50 26.90 20.76
CA ALA A 126 1.50 27.96 20.81
C ALA A 126 0.71 28.04 19.49
N ALA A 127 1.39 28.13 18.35
CA ALA A 127 0.73 28.22 17.04
C ALA A 127 -0.17 27.02 16.72
N THR A 128 0.31 25.80 16.99
CA THR A 128 -0.49 24.57 16.81
C THR A 128 -1.68 24.49 17.76
N SER A 129 -1.54 24.93 19.02
CA SER A 129 -2.66 24.99 19.96
C SER A 129 -3.74 25.99 19.56
N THR A 130 -3.36 27.07 18.87
CA THR A 130 -4.29 28.02 18.25
C THR A 130 -4.85 27.55 16.90
N GLN A 131 -4.48 26.35 16.45
CA GLN A 131 -4.90 25.73 15.18
C GLN A 131 -4.56 26.54 13.92
N ILE A 132 -3.47 27.32 13.94
CA ILE A 132 -2.96 28.03 12.75
C ILE A 132 -2.49 27.02 11.69
N PHE A 133 -1.91 25.91 12.15
CA PHE A 133 -1.57 24.75 11.33
C PHE A 133 -1.53 23.51 12.23
N SER A 134 -1.64 22.33 11.64
CA SER A 134 -1.39 21.07 12.32
C SER A 134 -0.07 20.46 11.85
N ILE A 135 0.82 20.16 12.79
CA ILE A 135 2.09 19.48 12.50
C ILE A 135 1.88 17.98 12.51
N ASN A 136 2.28 17.35 11.40
CA ASN A 136 2.53 15.94 11.27
C ASN A 136 1.30 15.06 11.54
N GLN A 137 0.94 14.23 10.57
CA GLN A 137 -0.23 13.35 10.68
C GLN A 137 0.12 12.09 11.48
N THR A 138 0.40 12.28 12.78
CA THR A 138 0.85 11.20 13.71
C THR A 138 -0.24 10.19 14.05
N ASP A 139 -1.48 10.40 13.61
CA ASP A 139 -2.56 9.45 13.77
C ASP A 139 -2.44 8.25 12.81
N LYS A 140 -1.54 8.32 11.82
CA LYS A 140 -1.18 7.25 10.89
C LYS A 140 0.32 7.28 10.57
N GLY A 141 0.80 6.24 9.90
CA GLY A 141 2.11 6.20 9.26
C GLY A 141 2.26 7.26 8.16
N GLN A 142 3.50 7.71 7.91
CA GLN A 142 3.77 8.76 6.92
C GLN A 142 3.36 8.37 5.50
N GLY A 143 3.81 7.21 5.03
CA GLY A 143 3.60 6.76 3.65
C GLY A 143 4.02 7.83 2.64
N HIS A 144 3.09 8.21 1.77
CA HIS A 144 3.30 9.19 0.71
C HIS A 144 4.57 8.88 -0.10
N ILE A 145 4.59 7.66 -0.66
CA ILE A 145 5.72 7.12 -1.40
C ILE A 145 5.20 6.23 -2.54
N ILE A 146 5.92 6.24 -3.66
CA ILE A 146 5.82 5.22 -4.69
C ILE A 146 7.12 4.43 -4.63
N ILE A 147 7.04 3.15 -4.25
CA ILE A 147 8.21 2.29 -4.21
C ILE A 147 8.70 1.95 -5.62
N ASP A 148 9.90 1.40 -5.71
CA ASP A 148 10.47 0.94 -6.98
C ASP A 148 9.85 -0.41 -7.41
N TYR A 149 8.58 -0.38 -7.84
CA TYR A 149 7.89 -1.54 -8.41
C TYR A 149 8.63 -2.15 -9.61
N PRO A 150 9.23 -1.37 -10.54
CA PRO A 150 10.06 -1.94 -11.60
C PRO A 150 11.20 -2.81 -11.05
N ARG A 151 11.95 -2.34 -10.06
CA ARG A 151 13.01 -3.14 -9.44
C ARG A 151 12.47 -4.38 -8.74
N LEU A 152 11.35 -4.26 -8.01
CA LEU A 152 10.70 -5.41 -7.38
C LEU A 152 10.32 -6.49 -8.41
N LEU A 153 9.66 -6.12 -9.49
CA LEU A 153 9.11 -7.07 -10.47
C LEU A 153 10.19 -7.63 -11.39
N ASN A 154 11.22 -6.85 -11.73
CA ASN A 154 12.29 -7.31 -12.63
C ASN A 154 13.30 -8.22 -11.94
N HIS A 155 13.52 -8.05 -10.62
CA HIS A 155 14.48 -8.87 -9.85
C HIS A 155 13.77 -9.98 -9.05
N GLY A 156 12.54 -9.74 -8.59
CA GLY A 156 11.85 -10.63 -7.66
C GLY A 156 12.49 -10.64 -6.27
N LEU A 157 11.85 -11.32 -5.31
CA LEU A 157 12.36 -11.34 -3.94
C LEU A 157 13.66 -12.13 -3.78
N GLY A 158 13.80 -13.26 -4.48
CA GLY A 158 14.99 -14.11 -4.36
C GLY A 158 16.28 -13.39 -4.77
N GLU A 159 16.27 -12.65 -5.88
CA GLU A 159 17.44 -11.87 -6.29
C GLU A 159 17.70 -10.70 -5.34
N LEU A 160 16.67 -9.99 -4.87
CA LEU A 160 16.83 -8.90 -3.90
C LEU A 160 17.42 -9.39 -2.58
N VAL A 161 17.02 -10.57 -2.10
CA VAL A 161 17.61 -11.23 -0.93
C VAL A 161 19.08 -11.53 -1.19
N ALA A 162 19.42 -12.15 -2.33
CA ALA A 162 20.81 -12.48 -2.65
C ALA A 162 21.71 -11.22 -2.73
N GLN A 163 21.21 -10.14 -3.35
CA GLN A 163 21.91 -8.84 -3.38
C GLN A 163 22.14 -8.28 -1.97
N MET A 164 21.12 -8.33 -1.11
CA MET A 164 21.23 -7.81 0.25
C MET A 164 22.11 -8.70 1.15
N GLN A 165 22.10 -10.01 0.95
CA GLN A 165 23.03 -10.94 1.62
C GLN A 165 24.48 -10.59 1.29
N GLN A 166 24.79 -10.28 0.03
CA GLN A 166 26.12 -9.82 -0.37
C GLN A 166 26.51 -8.50 0.33
N HIS A 167 25.58 -7.52 0.41
CA HIS A 167 25.82 -6.27 1.13
C HIS A 167 26.06 -6.49 2.63
N CYS A 168 25.28 -7.36 3.29
CA CYS A 168 25.50 -7.76 4.68
C CYS A 168 26.85 -8.46 4.88
N GLN A 169 27.28 -9.33 3.96
CA GLN A 169 28.59 -9.98 4.05
C GLN A 169 29.75 -8.97 3.94
N GLN A 170 29.61 -7.96 3.08
CA GLN A 170 30.61 -6.91 2.90
C GLN A 170 30.63 -5.90 4.06
N GLN A 171 29.46 -5.64 4.66
CA GLN A 171 29.30 -4.67 5.76
C GLN A 171 28.45 -5.29 6.88
N PRO A 172 28.99 -6.25 7.63
CA PRO A 172 28.22 -7.02 8.62
C PRO A 172 27.70 -6.18 9.78
N GLU A 173 28.33 -5.04 10.09
CA GLU A 173 27.89 -4.13 11.17
C GLU A 173 26.85 -3.08 10.69
N ASN A 174 26.48 -3.10 9.41
CA ASN A 174 25.53 -2.13 8.86
C ASN A 174 24.09 -2.53 9.21
N HIS A 175 23.55 -1.95 10.27
CA HIS A 175 22.18 -2.21 10.74
C HIS A 175 21.09 -1.97 9.69
N PHE A 176 21.30 -1.08 8.72
CA PHE A 176 20.34 -0.86 7.63
C PHE A 176 20.29 -2.06 6.68
N TYR A 177 21.44 -2.60 6.27
CA TYR A 177 21.48 -3.79 5.42
C TYR A 177 20.92 -5.02 6.15
N GLN A 178 21.25 -5.20 7.43
CA GLN A 178 20.68 -6.26 8.26
C GLN A 178 19.14 -6.16 8.32
N ALA A 179 18.61 -4.96 8.59
CA ALA A 179 17.18 -4.71 8.64
C ALA A 179 16.49 -5.00 7.30
N ALA A 180 17.07 -4.52 6.20
CA ALA A 180 16.53 -4.74 4.86
C ALA A 180 16.52 -6.22 4.48
N LEU A 181 17.60 -6.96 4.77
CA LEU A 181 17.68 -8.39 4.53
C LEU A 181 16.61 -9.15 5.32
N LEU A 182 16.50 -8.86 6.62
CA LEU A 182 15.50 -9.48 7.50
C LEU A 182 14.08 -9.29 6.97
N LEU A 183 13.75 -8.09 6.49
CA LEU A 183 12.42 -7.78 5.95
C LEU A 183 12.16 -8.50 4.63
N LEU A 184 13.15 -8.62 3.74
CA LEU A 184 13.02 -9.36 2.50
C LEU A 184 12.81 -10.86 2.77
N GLU A 185 13.58 -11.45 3.68
CA GLU A 185 13.43 -12.85 4.07
C GLU A 185 12.07 -13.10 4.77
N ALA A 186 11.64 -12.18 5.64
CA ALA A 186 10.31 -12.25 6.26
C ALA A 186 9.17 -12.13 5.23
N SER A 187 9.37 -11.33 4.17
CA SER A 187 8.43 -11.22 3.05
C SER A 187 8.29 -12.55 2.30
N GLN A 188 9.40 -13.23 2.02
CA GLN A 188 9.37 -14.57 1.40
C GLN A 188 8.59 -15.55 2.29
N LYS A 189 8.87 -15.57 3.60
CA LYS A 189 8.17 -16.45 4.55
C LYS A 189 6.67 -16.15 4.61
N HIS A 190 6.28 -14.88 4.64
CA HIS A 190 4.86 -14.48 4.64
C HIS A 190 4.12 -14.98 3.40
N ILE A 191 4.74 -14.86 2.23
CA ILE A 191 4.16 -15.34 0.97
C ILE A 191 4.02 -16.88 0.99
N LEU A 192 4.99 -17.59 1.55
CA LEU A 192 4.91 -19.06 1.68
C LEU A 192 3.77 -19.50 2.60
N ARG A 193 3.42 -18.73 3.63
CA ARG A 193 2.22 -19.00 4.46
C ARG A 193 0.93 -18.97 3.63
N TYR A 194 0.82 -18.05 2.66
CA TYR A 194 -0.31 -18.04 1.74
C TYR A 194 -0.32 -19.23 0.79
N ALA A 195 0.84 -19.73 0.38
CA ALA A 195 0.91 -20.96 -0.43
C ALA A 195 0.35 -22.16 0.35
N GLU A 196 0.78 -22.34 1.60
CA GLU A 196 0.33 -23.43 2.47
C GLU A 196 -1.18 -23.32 2.78
N LEU A 197 -1.68 -22.10 3.01
CA LEU A 197 -3.10 -21.86 3.22
C LEU A 197 -3.92 -22.23 1.97
N ALA A 198 -3.46 -21.80 0.78
CA ALA A 198 -4.14 -22.09 -0.47
C ALA A 198 -4.16 -23.61 -0.78
N GLU A 199 -3.07 -24.33 -0.53
CA GLU A 199 -3.01 -25.81 -0.63
C GLU A 199 -3.98 -26.49 0.33
N THR A 200 -4.03 -26.03 1.59
CA THR A 200 -4.96 -26.54 2.60
C THR A 200 -6.42 -26.33 2.21
N MET A 201 -6.75 -25.13 1.70
CA MET A 201 -8.09 -24.83 1.20
C MET A 201 -8.42 -25.66 -0.03
N ALA A 202 -7.49 -25.83 -0.97
CA ALA A 202 -7.67 -26.64 -2.17
C ALA A 202 -7.97 -28.11 -1.85
N ALA A 203 -7.28 -28.69 -0.85
CA ALA A 203 -7.50 -30.07 -0.41
C ALA A 203 -8.93 -30.31 0.13
N ASN A 204 -9.53 -29.28 0.71
CA ASN A 204 -10.90 -29.33 1.26
C ASN A 204 -11.96 -28.78 0.29
N CYS A 205 -11.56 -28.35 -0.92
CA CYS A 205 -12.46 -27.72 -1.89
C CYS A 205 -13.11 -28.77 -2.82
N THR A 206 -14.44 -28.82 -2.79
CA THR A 206 -15.24 -29.71 -3.63
C THR A 206 -15.41 -29.19 -5.06
N ASP A 207 -15.48 -27.87 -5.24
CA ASP A 207 -15.58 -27.25 -6.55
C ASP A 207 -14.26 -27.35 -7.33
N ALA A 208 -14.32 -27.92 -8.54
CA ALA A 208 -13.13 -28.24 -9.31
C ALA A 208 -12.41 -26.99 -9.84
N GLN A 209 -13.16 -25.95 -10.20
CA GLN A 209 -12.63 -24.70 -10.72
C GLN A 209 -11.95 -23.91 -9.61
N ARG A 210 -12.63 -23.73 -8.47
CA ARG A 210 -12.06 -23.06 -7.30
C ARG A 210 -10.85 -23.80 -6.74
N ARG A 211 -10.87 -25.14 -6.73
CA ARG A 211 -9.70 -25.93 -6.34
C ARG A 211 -8.51 -25.65 -7.26
N LYS A 212 -8.72 -25.54 -8.57
CA LYS A 212 -7.67 -25.19 -9.54
C LYS A 212 -7.11 -23.80 -9.25
N GLU A 213 -7.96 -22.80 -9.03
CA GLU A 213 -7.53 -21.44 -8.68
C GLU A 213 -6.69 -21.40 -7.40
N LEU A 214 -7.12 -22.10 -6.34
CA LEU A 214 -6.37 -22.17 -5.09
C LEU A 214 -4.99 -22.83 -5.28
N LEU A 215 -4.91 -23.91 -6.07
CA LEU A 215 -3.62 -24.52 -6.41
C LEU A 215 -2.74 -23.58 -7.24
N THR A 216 -3.33 -22.80 -8.16
CA THR A 216 -2.60 -21.77 -8.91
C THR A 216 -2.08 -20.66 -8.00
N ILE A 217 -2.88 -20.18 -7.03
CA ILE A 217 -2.43 -19.21 -6.02
C ILE A 217 -1.24 -19.76 -5.21
N ALA A 218 -1.29 -21.05 -4.83
CA ALA A 218 -0.20 -21.69 -4.13
C ALA A 218 1.08 -21.74 -4.96
N GLU A 219 0.98 -22.20 -6.21
CA GLU A 219 2.10 -22.28 -7.16
C GLU A 219 2.73 -20.90 -7.38
N ILE A 220 1.91 -19.89 -7.67
CA ILE A 220 2.36 -18.50 -7.86
C ILE A 220 3.05 -17.97 -6.60
N SER A 221 2.50 -18.25 -5.43
CA SER A 221 3.07 -17.77 -4.16
C SER A 221 4.44 -18.42 -3.90
N ARG A 222 4.58 -19.74 -4.13
CA ARG A 222 5.89 -20.42 -4.03
C ARG A 222 6.89 -19.87 -5.05
N HIS A 223 6.43 -19.62 -6.28
CA HIS A 223 7.27 -19.02 -7.33
C HIS A 223 7.76 -17.63 -6.94
N ASN A 224 6.85 -16.72 -6.61
CA ASN A 224 7.15 -15.32 -6.28
C ASN A 224 8.00 -15.16 -5.01
N ALA A 225 7.92 -16.13 -4.08
CA ALA A 225 8.80 -16.13 -2.92
C ALA A 225 10.28 -16.29 -3.33
N GLN A 226 10.59 -16.98 -4.42
CA GLN A 226 11.98 -17.32 -4.79
C GLN A 226 12.45 -16.71 -6.11
N HIS A 227 11.53 -16.35 -7.00
CA HIS A 227 11.83 -15.95 -8.37
C HIS A 227 11.07 -14.69 -8.75
N LYS A 228 11.55 -14.01 -9.78
CA LYS A 228 10.80 -12.92 -10.41
C LYS A 228 9.54 -13.43 -11.11
N PRO A 229 8.44 -12.67 -11.11
CA PRO A 229 7.25 -13.02 -11.85
C PRO A 229 7.54 -13.13 -13.35
N GLN A 230 6.79 -13.99 -14.04
CA GLN A 230 6.93 -14.24 -15.47
C GLN A 230 5.61 -14.02 -16.22
N THR A 231 4.48 -14.26 -15.55
CA THR A 231 3.13 -14.04 -16.07
C THR A 231 2.48 -12.83 -15.41
N PHE A 232 1.39 -12.35 -16.00
CA PHE A 232 0.59 -11.25 -15.46
C PHE A 232 0.02 -11.60 -14.07
N TRP A 233 -0.45 -12.83 -13.86
CA TRP A 233 -0.93 -13.26 -12.54
C TRP A 233 0.17 -13.26 -11.49
N GLN A 234 1.35 -13.80 -11.83
CA GLN A 234 2.50 -13.75 -10.92
C GLN A 234 2.88 -12.30 -10.57
N ALA A 235 2.89 -11.40 -11.56
CA ALA A 235 3.20 -9.98 -11.34
C ALA A 235 2.15 -9.29 -10.45
N CYS A 236 0.85 -9.47 -10.73
CA CYS A 236 -0.24 -8.92 -9.93
C CYS A 236 -0.19 -9.43 -8.48
N GLN A 237 0.12 -10.71 -8.29
CA GLN A 237 0.19 -11.33 -6.98
C GLN A 237 1.39 -10.82 -6.17
N LEU A 238 2.60 -10.71 -6.76
CA LEU A 238 3.77 -10.14 -6.08
C LEU A 238 3.57 -8.66 -5.76
N PHE A 239 3.04 -7.90 -6.73
CA PHE A 239 2.67 -6.49 -6.54
C PHE A 239 1.74 -6.33 -5.33
N TRP A 240 0.68 -7.14 -5.24
CA TRP A 240 -0.27 -7.02 -4.14
C TRP A 240 0.31 -7.48 -2.80
N TYR A 241 1.07 -8.58 -2.77
CA TYR A 241 1.75 -9.01 -1.54
C TYR A 241 2.65 -7.92 -0.98
N MET A 242 3.43 -7.25 -1.83
CA MET A 242 4.29 -6.16 -1.36
C MET A 242 3.48 -4.99 -0.81
N ASN A 243 2.36 -4.64 -1.43
CA ASN A 243 1.46 -3.60 -0.90
C ASN A 243 0.93 -3.95 0.49
N ILE A 244 0.57 -5.22 0.75
CA ILE A 244 0.15 -5.70 2.07
C ILE A 244 1.31 -5.64 3.09
N ILE A 245 2.50 -6.09 2.70
CA ILE A 245 3.68 -6.10 3.56
C ILE A 245 4.05 -4.67 4.00
N LEU A 246 4.06 -3.72 3.07
CA LEU A 246 4.30 -2.30 3.38
C LEU A 246 3.25 -1.72 4.34
N GLN A 247 2.00 -2.18 4.24
CA GLN A 247 0.91 -1.77 5.13
C GLN A 247 1.00 -2.40 6.55
N TYR A 248 1.77 -3.48 6.71
CA TYR A 248 2.15 -4.01 8.02
C TYR A 248 3.33 -3.24 8.61
N GLU A 249 4.33 -2.88 7.79
CA GLU A 249 5.47 -2.07 8.25
C GLU A 249 4.99 -0.73 8.83
N SER A 250 4.10 -0.06 8.11
CA SER A 250 3.52 1.20 8.53
C SER A 250 2.04 1.25 8.19
N ASN A 251 1.19 1.67 9.15
CA ASN A 251 -0.22 1.97 8.87
C ASN A 251 -0.34 3.30 8.11
N ALA A 252 0.17 3.31 6.89
CA ALA A 252 0.45 4.50 6.12
C ALA A 252 -0.55 4.67 4.98
N SER A 253 -0.90 5.93 4.71
CA SER A 253 -1.64 6.26 3.47
C SER A 253 -0.68 6.55 2.32
N SER A 254 -1.23 6.57 1.12
CA SER A 254 -0.56 7.06 -0.08
C SER A 254 0.68 6.26 -0.43
N LEU A 255 0.63 4.95 -0.23
CA LEU A 255 1.50 3.97 -0.88
C LEU A 255 1.07 3.83 -2.34
N SER A 256 1.31 4.86 -3.14
CA SER A 256 0.73 4.98 -4.47
C SER A 256 1.37 4.02 -5.47
N LEU A 257 0.57 3.62 -6.45
CA LEU A 257 0.93 2.56 -7.39
C LEU A 257 1.82 3.09 -8.51
N GLY A 258 1.84 4.41 -8.74
CA GLY A 258 2.70 4.99 -9.76
C GLY A 258 2.18 4.71 -11.18
N ARG A 259 3.09 4.39 -12.10
CA ARG A 259 2.79 4.14 -13.52
C ARG A 259 2.46 2.67 -13.79
N PHE A 260 1.39 2.17 -13.16
CA PHE A 260 0.99 0.76 -13.18
C PHE A 260 0.92 0.17 -14.60
N ASP A 261 0.36 0.93 -15.54
CA ASP A 261 0.22 0.51 -16.94
C ASP A 261 1.55 0.35 -17.68
N GLN A 262 2.66 0.89 -17.16
CA GLN A 262 3.98 0.78 -17.79
C GLN A 262 4.73 -0.45 -17.26
N TYR A 263 4.91 -0.56 -15.94
CA TYR A 263 5.73 -1.64 -15.38
C TYR A 263 5.03 -3.00 -15.37
N MET A 264 3.70 -3.04 -15.52
CA MET A 264 2.94 -4.29 -15.63
C MET A 264 2.80 -4.80 -17.07
N LEU A 265 2.99 -3.94 -18.07
CA LEU A 265 2.76 -4.25 -19.48
C LEU A 265 3.56 -5.46 -19.99
N PRO A 266 4.86 -5.61 -19.67
CA PRO A 266 5.63 -6.75 -20.16
C PRO A 266 5.02 -8.10 -19.72
N PHE A 267 4.53 -8.20 -18.48
CA PHE A 267 3.92 -9.42 -17.95
C PHE A 267 2.58 -9.73 -18.60
N TYR A 268 1.78 -8.70 -18.87
CA TYR A 268 0.52 -8.83 -19.61
C TYR A 268 0.75 -9.37 -21.03
N GLN A 269 1.74 -8.82 -21.74
CA GLN A 269 2.09 -9.24 -23.09
C GLN A 269 2.62 -10.68 -23.14
N VAL A 270 3.41 -11.09 -22.14
CA VAL A 270 3.90 -12.48 -22.03
C VAL A 270 2.73 -13.44 -21.83
N SER A 271 1.81 -13.16 -20.90
CA SER A 271 0.62 -14.00 -20.66
C SER A 271 -0.24 -14.17 -21.93
N LEU A 272 -0.48 -13.09 -22.67
CA LEU A 272 -1.19 -13.17 -23.95
C LEU A 272 -0.46 -14.04 -24.98
N THR A 273 0.86 -13.91 -25.07
CA THR A 273 1.68 -14.70 -26.00
C THR A 273 1.70 -16.18 -25.63
N GLN A 274 1.59 -16.50 -24.34
CA GLN A 274 1.46 -17.86 -23.82
C GLN A 274 0.05 -18.45 -23.97
N GLY A 275 -0.90 -17.67 -24.52
CA GLY A 275 -2.26 -18.13 -24.81
C GLY A 275 -3.23 -18.00 -23.63
N GLU A 276 -2.91 -17.19 -22.61
CA GLU A 276 -3.89 -16.84 -21.58
C GLU A 276 -5.04 -16.02 -22.19
N ASP A 277 -6.27 -16.32 -21.76
CA ASP A 277 -7.48 -15.66 -22.27
C ASP A 277 -7.49 -14.17 -21.87
N PRO A 278 -7.58 -13.24 -22.83
CA PRO A 278 -7.70 -11.81 -22.54
C PRO A 278 -8.85 -11.48 -21.58
N ALA A 279 -9.97 -12.20 -21.63
CA ALA A 279 -11.10 -11.99 -20.73
C ALA A 279 -10.74 -12.33 -19.28
N PHE A 280 -10.01 -13.44 -19.07
CA PHE A 280 -9.51 -13.83 -17.76
C PHE A 280 -8.46 -12.84 -17.22
N LEU A 281 -7.55 -12.35 -18.06
CA LEU A 281 -6.57 -11.33 -17.64
C LEU A 281 -7.26 -10.02 -17.21
N LYS A 282 -8.39 -9.67 -17.84
CA LYS A 282 -9.21 -8.54 -17.44
C LYS A 282 -9.90 -8.78 -16.09
N GLU A 283 -10.49 -9.96 -15.88
CA GLU A 283 -11.09 -10.34 -14.59
C GLU A 283 -10.06 -10.32 -13.45
N LEU A 284 -8.83 -10.77 -13.72
CA LEU A 284 -7.72 -10.72 -12.79
C LEU A 284 -7.36 -9.27 -12.41
N LEU A 285 -7.37 -8.35 -13.39
CA LEU A 285 -7.15 -6.92 -13.15
C LEU A 285 -8.30 -6.31 -12.32
N GLU A 286 -9.54 -6.64 -12.65
CA GLU A 286 -10.73 -6.22 -11.89
C GLU A 286 -10.69 -6.75 -10.45
N SER A 287 -10.23 -7.99 -10.25
CA SER A 287 -10.00 -8.58 -8.93
C SER A 287 -8.98 -7.77 -8.13
N LEU A 288 -7.85 -7.40 -8.73
CA LEU A 288 -6.85 -6.54 -8.08
C LEU A 288 -7.41 -5.16 -7.72
N TRP A 289 -8.31 -4.59 -8.54
CA TRP A 289 -8.99 -3.33 -8.26
C TRP A 289 -9.91 -3.47 -7.04
N VAL A 290 -10.63 -4.59 -6.93
CA VAL A 290 -11.41 -4.91 -5.72
C VAL A 290 -10.49 -4.99 -4.49
N LYS A 291 -9.33 -5.67 -4.59
CA LYS A 291 -8.36 -5.77 -3.49
C LYS A 291 -7.87 -4.40 -3.00
N CYS A 292 -7.67 -3.44 -3.90
CA CYS A 292 -7.26 -2.07 -3.54
C CYS A 292 -8.25 -1.36 -2.59
N ASN A 293 -9.50 -1.83 -2.48
CA ASN A 293 -10.53 -1.30 -1.60
C ASN A 293 -10.68 -2.06 -0.27
N ASP A 294 -9.98 -3.19 -0.12
CA ASP A 294 -10.02 -3.98 1.11
C ASP A 294 -9.28 -3.28 2.26
N ILE A 295 -8.33 -2.41 1.93
CA ILE A 295 -7.57 -1.66 2.92
C ILE A 295 -8.34 -0.39 3.26
N VAL A 296 -8.47 -0.15 4.55
CA VAL A 296 -8.95 1.12 5.11
C VAL A 296 -7.99 1.59 6.18
N LEU A 297 -8.05 2.89 6.48
CA LEU A 297 -7.19 3.51 7.47
C LEU A 297 -8.03 3.96 8.66
N LEU A 298 -7.54 3.64 9.85
CA LEU A 298 -8.11 4.11 11.10
C LEU A 298 -7.46 5.46 11.43
N ARG A 299 -8.27 6.53 11.41
CA ARG A 299 -7.85 7.91 11.71
C ARG A 299 -8.61 8.46 12.91
N SER A 300 -8.07 9.51 13.54
CA SER A 300 -8.79 10.26 14.59
C SER A 300 -10.09 10.87 14.05
N THR A 301 -11.05 11.16 14.92
CA THR A 301 -12.30 11.83 14.54
C THR A 301 -12.02 13.19 13.89
N SER A 302 -10.99 13.89 14.36
CA SER A 302 -10.58 15.17 13.78
C SER A 302 -10.05 15.03 12.36
N SER A 303 -9.15 14.07 12.11
CA SER A 303 -8.57 13.81 10.79
C SER A 303 -9.58 13.20 9.83
N ALA A 304 -10.46 12.31 10.30
CA ALA A 304 -11.49 11.67 9.49
C ALA A 304 -12.44 12.69 8.82
N ARG A 305 -12.61 13.88 9.40
CA ARG A 305 -13.38 14.97 8.76
C ARG A 305 -12.73 15.49 7.47
N TYR A 306 -11.41 15.55 7.43
CA TYR A 306 -10.63 16.03 6.28
C TYR A 306 -10.36 14.90 5.27
N PHE A 307 -10.26 13.67 5.76
CA PHE A 307 -10.03 12.46 4.96
C PHE A 307 -11.23 11.52 5.00
N ALA A 308 -12.42 12.05 4.73
CA ALA A 308 -13.68 11.31 4.82
C ALA A 308 -13.78 10.22 3.74
N GLY A 309 -14.32 9.05 4.11
CA GLY A 309 -14.64 7.98 3.15
C GLY A 309 -13.55 6.94 2.98
N PHE A 310 -12.66 6.79 3.97
CA PHE A 310 -11.53 5.84 3.95
C PHE A 310 -10.57 5.97 2.74
N PRO A 311 -10.13 7.18 2.34
CA PRO A 311 -9.14 7.31 1.28
C PRO A 311 -7.81 6.68 1.71
N THR A 312 -7.29 5.75 0.91
CA THR A 312 -6.00 5.09 1.16
C THR A 312 -4.87 5.67 0.32
N GLY A 313 -5.15 6.29 -0.82
CA GLY A 313 -4.14 6.91 -1.69
C GLY A 313 -3.41 5.91 -2.59
N TYR A 314 -4.06 4.80 -2.98
CA TYR A 314 -3.57 3.90 -4.01
C TYR A 314 -3.76 4.52 -5.39
N THR A 315 -2.90 5.50 -5.68
CA THR A 315 -3.00 6.32 -6.88
C THR A 315 -2.17 5.74 -8.01
N ALA A 316 -2.79 5.51 -9.17
CA ALA A 316 -2.10 5.09 -10.38
C ALA A 316 -2.28 6.16 -11.45
N LEU A 317 -1.18 6.58 -12.09
CA LEU A 317 -1.17 7.64 -13.09
C LEU A 317 -0.84 7.06 -14.47
N LEU A 318 -1.85 6.97 -15.32
CA LEU A 318 -1.84 6.24 -16.60
C LEU A 318 -1.34 7.10 -17.77
N GLY A 319 -0.74 6.44 -18.75
CA GLY A 319 -0.33 7.03 -20.03
C GLY A 319 0.81 8.04 -19.88
N GLY A 320 0.70 9.16 -20.59
CA GLY A 320 1.73 10.20 -20.65
C GLY A 320 2.78 9.92 -21.72
N LEU A 321 4.02 10.27 -21.42
CA LEU A 321 5.15 10.08 -22.32
C LEU A 321 6.19 9.12 -21.74
N THR A 322 6.94 8.47 -22.60
CA THR A 322 8.14 7.70 -22.26
C THR A 322 9.30 8.65 -21.94
N GLU A 323 10.38 8.12 -21.37
CA GLU A 323 11.65 8.82 -21.14
C GLU A 323 12.16 9.56 -22.39
N ASN A 324 11.94 8.97 -23.57
CA ASN A 324 12.31 9.52 -24.87
C ASN A 324 11.26 10.47 -25.49
N GLY A 325 10.18 10.78 -24.78
CA GLY A 325 9.15 11.72 -25.22
C GLY A 325 8.15 11.16 -26.24
N ARG A 326 8.04 9.84 -26.39
CA ARG A 326 6.99 9.19 -27.21
C ARG A 326 5.76 8.92 -26.36
N SER A 327 4.60 8.71 -26.98
CA SER A 327 3.41 8.27 -26.24
C SER A 327 3.70 7.00 -25.44
N ALA A 328 3.33 7.01 -24.16
CA ALA A 328 3.37 5.86 -23.26
C ALA A 328 2.00 5.18 -23.10
N VAL A 329 0.98 5.65 -23.81
CA VAL A 329 -0.35 5.01 -23.83
C VAL A 329 -0.23 3.62 -24.44
N ASN A 330 -0.76 2.61 -23.76
CA ASN A 330 -0.70 1.22 -24.18
C ASN A 330 -2.01 0.48 -23.82
N VAL A 331 -2.10 -0.80 -24.14
CA VAL A 331 -3.31 -1.62 -23.90
C VAL A 331 -3.71 -1.67 -22.42
N LEU A 332 -2.76 -1.71 -21.50
CA LEU A 332 -3.06 -1.67 -20.06
C LEU A 332 -3.57 -0.30 -19.63
N SER A 333 -3.18 0.80 -20.28
CA SER A 333 -3.76 2.12 -20.00
C SER A 333 -5.28 2.11 -20.21
N PHE A 334 -5.76 1.47 -21.30
CA PHE A 334 -7.19 1.29 -21.56
C PHE A 334 -7.84 0.30 -20.59
N LEU A 335 -7.21 -0.86 -20.36
CA LEU A 335 -7.76 -1.88 -19.48
C LEU A 335 -7.88 -1.42 -18.02
N CYS A 336 -6.99 -0.55 -17.55
CA CYS A 336 -7.12 0.07 -16.22
C CYS A 336 -8.37 0.94 -16.12
N LEU A 337 -8.70 1.69 -17.18
CA LEU A 337 -9.94 2.47 -17.25
C LEU A 337 -11.16 1.55 -17.38
N ASP A 338 -11.09 0.47 -18.17
CA ASP A 338 -12.15 -0.53 -18.27
C ASP A 338 -12.43 -1.20 -16.92
N ALA A 339 -11.39 -1.66 -16.22
CA ALA A 339 -11.51 -2.30 -14.91
C ALA A 339 -12.16 -1.34 -13.89
N TYR A 340 -11.81 -0.06 -13.93
CA TYR A 340 -12.49 0.94 -13.12
C TYR A 340 -13.96 1.11 -13.50
N GLN A 341 -14.27 1.19 -14.79
CA GLN A 341 -15.66 1.31 -15.27
C GLN A 341 -16.53 0.10 -14.86
N SER A 342 -15.95 -1.10 -14.80
CA SER A 342 -16.61 -2.31 -14.31
C SER A 342 -16.79 -2.30 -12.78
N VAL A 343 -15.72 -2.01 -12.02
CA VAL A 343 -15.68 -2.18 -10.56
C VAL A 343 -16.34 -1.02 -9.81
N GLN A 344 -16.13 0.22 -10.27
CA GLN A 344 -16.68 1.47 -9.70
C GLN A 344 -16.50 1.65 -8.18
N LEU A 345 -15.42 1.09 -7.63
CA LEU A 345 -15.02 1.31 -6.25
C LEU A 345 -14.01 2.47 -6.15
N PRO A 346 -13.87 3.13 -4.98
CA PRO A 346 -13.03 4.33 -4.84
C PRO A 346 -11.53 4.14 -5.09
N GLN A 347 -11.00 2.93 -4.92
CA GLN A 347 -9.59 2.60 -5.15
C GLN A 347 -9.45 1.58 -6.30
N PRO A 348 -8.29 1.50 -6.97
CA PRO A 348 -7.24 2.52 -6.97
C PRO A 348 -7.77 3.86 -7.50
N ASN A 349 -7.22 4.96 -6.98
CA ASN A 349 -7.49 6.30 -7.45
C ASN A 349 -6.77 6.52 -8.78
N LEU A 350 -7.49 6.45 -9.90
CA LEU A 350 -6.85 6.60 -11.21
C LEU A 350 -6.66 8.07 -11.57
N GLY A 351 -5.55 8.36 -12.21
CA GLY A 351 -5.30 9.59 -12.94
C GLY A 351 -4.79 9.30 -14.34
N VAL A 352 -4.87 10.29 -15.22
CA VAL A 352 -4.34 10.25 -16.59
C VAL A 352 -3.38 11.42 -16.79
N ARG A 353 -2.23 11.13 -17.38
CA ARG A 353 -1.24 12.13 -17.80
C ARG A 353 -1.64 12.71 -19.14
N THR A 354 -2.22 13.90 -19.13
CA THR A 354 -2.58 14.62 -20.34
C THR A 354 -1.38 15.37 -20.89
N ASN A 355 -1.25 15.39 -22.22
CA ASN A 355 -0.19 16.07 -22.95
C ASN A 355 -0.66 16.37 -24.37
N ALA A 356 0.02 17.26 -25.08
CA ALA A 356 -0.34 17.67 -26.43
C ALA A 356 -0.26 16.54 -27.49
N LEU A 357 0.46 15.45 -27.19
CA LEU A 357 0.64 14.30 -28.08
C LEU A 357 -0.27 13.11 -27.71
N ILE A 358 -1.19 13.28 -26.74
CA ILE A 358 -2.07 12.20 -26.30
C ILE A 358 -2.96 11.74 -27.45
N ASP A 359 -3.07 10.42 -27.60
CA ASP A 359 -3.88 9.83 -28.65
C ASP A 359 -5.38 10.03 -28.38
N THR A 360 -6.15 10.38 -29.42
CA THR A 360 -7.56 10.78 -29.30
C THR A 360 -8.45 9.67 -28.72
N PRO A 361 -8.34 8.40 -29.15
CA PRO A 361 -9.08 7.30 -28.52
C PRO A 361 -8.87 7.18 -27.01
N PHE A 362 -7.64 7.39 -26.50
CA PHE A 362 -7.39 7.30 -25.07
C PHE A 362 -7.94 8.51 -24.31
N LEU A 363 -7.86 9.70 -24.90
CA LEU A 363 -8.51 10.89 -24.35
C LEU A 363 -10.04 10.73 -24.31
N MET A 364 -10.64 10.15 -25.35
CA MET A 364 -12.07 9.86 -25.40
C MET A 364 -12.46 8.80 -24.35
N LYS A 365 -11.68 7.72 -24.22
CA LYS A 365 -11.89 6.71 -23.17
C LYS A 365 -11.82 7.32 -21.77
N THR A 366 -10.89 8.26 -21.56
CA THR A 366 -10.77 9.02 -20.33
C THR A 366 -12.04 9.83 -20.05
N ALA A 367 -12.55 10.55 -21.06
CA ALA A 367 -13.79 11.32 -20.95
C ALA A 367 -15.02 10.43 -20.69
N GLU A 368 -15.08 9.24 -21.30
CA GLU A 368 -16.13 8.25 -21.04
C GLU A 368 -16.12 7.76 -19.60
N THR A 369 -14.94 7.56 -19.01
CA THR A 369 -14.81 7.22 -17.58
C THR A 369 -15.26 8.37 -16.69
N ILE A 370 -14.84 9.60 -16.98
CA ILE A 370 -15.28 10.80 -16.24
C ILE A 370 -16.81 10.94 -16.27
N ARG A 371 -17.45 10.61 -17.40
CA ARG A 371 -18.91 10.67 -17.57
C ARG A 371 -19.67 9.80 -16.57
N LEU A 372 -19.04 8.80 -15.94
CA LEU A 372 -19.67 8.02 -14.86
C LEU A 372 -20.01 8.87 -13.62
N GLY A 373 -19.40 10.05 -13.48
CA GLY A 373 -19.73 10.99 -12.40
C GLY A 373 -19.11 10.64 -11.05
N THR A 374 -18.14 9.73 -11.01
CA THR A 374 -17.46 9.28 -9.79
C THR A 374 -16.28 10.17 -9.39
N GLY A 375 -15.87 11.12 -10.25
CA GLY A 375 -14.72 11.98 -10.04
C GLY A 375 -13.36 11.40 -10.47
N ILE A 376 -13.37 10.21 -11.09
CA ILE A 376 -12.18 9.50 -11.58
C ILE A 376 -12.26 9.35 -13.11
N PRO A 377 -11.16 9.39 -13.86
CA PRO A 377 -9.79 9.68 -13.40
C PRO A 377 -9.52 11.18 -13.21
N GLN A 378 -8.52 11.46 -12.37
CA GLN A 378 -7.88 12.78 -12.32
C GLN A 378 -7.14 13.09 -13.62
N SER A 379 -6.93 14.37 -13.92
CA SER A 379 -6.09 14.81 -15.04
C SER A 379 -4.84 15.54 -14.53
N SER A 380 -3.67 15.09 -14.97
CA SER A 380 -2.38 15.71 -14.68
C SER A 380 -1.71 16.18 -15.96
N THR A 381 -1.43 17.48 -16.07
CA THR A 381 -0.94 18.11 -17.31
C THR A 381 0.59 18.10 -17.39
N TYR A 382 1.12 17.34 -18.36
CA TYR A 382 2.55 17.17 -18.60
C TYR A 382 3.29 18.49 -18.82
N GLU A 383 2.71 19.41 -19.60
CA GLU A 383 3.30 20.69 -19.98
C GLU A 383 3.47 21.65 -18.80
N VAL A 384 2.85 21.36 -17.65
CA VAL A 384 3.05 22.12 -16.40
C VAL A 384 3.99 21.35 -15.46
N VAL A 385 3.75 20.05 -15.31
CA VAL A 385 4.46 19.21 -14.34
C VAL A 385 5.94 19.05 -14.69
N VAL A 386 6.27 18.75 -15.95
CA VAL A 386 7.67 18.50 -16.33
C VAL A 386 8.52 19.75 -16.17
N PRO A 387 8.12 20.95 -16.65
CA PRO A 387 8.86 22.16 -16.36
C PRO A 387 9.03 22.45 -14.86
N ALA A 388 8.04 22.13 -14.03
CA ALA A 388 8.14 22.30 -12.58
C ALA A 388 9.25 21.42 -11.97
N PHE A 389 9.40 20.18 -12.41
CA PHE A 389 10.50 19.30 -12.01
C PHE A 389 11.86 19.79 -12.51
N LEU A 390 11.95 20.18 -13.79
CA LEU A 390 13.18 20.73 -14.37
C LEU A 390 13.65 21.97 -13.60
N ASN A 391 12.72 22.85 -13.22
CA ASN A 391 12.99 24.04 -12.42
C ASN A 391 13.52 23.71 -11.01
N ARG A 392 13.33 22.48 -10.53
CA ARG A 392 13.88 21.97 -9.27
C ARG A 392 15.16 21.13 -9.45
N GLY A 393 15.72 21.10 -10.67
CA GLY A 393 16.98 20.42 -10.97
C GLY A 393 16.85 18.92 -11.26
N VAL A 394 15.62 18.42 -11.46
CA VAL A 394 15.39 17.03 -11.89
C VAL A 394 15.75 16.89 -13.36
N SER A 395 16.32 15.74 -13.75
CA SER A 395 16.62 15.45 -15.15
C SER A 395 15.34 15.38 -15.99
N LEU A 396 15.43 15.63 -17.29
CA LEU A 396 14.26 15.52 -18.18
C LEU A 396 13.70 14.09 -18.24
N GLU A 397 14.58 13.10 -18.15
CA GLU A 397 14.24 11.67 -18.12
C GLU A 397 13.37 11.35 -16.89
N ASP A 398 13.85 11.70 -15.70
CA ASP A 398 13.14 11.44 -14.45
C ASP A 398 11.87 12.28 -14.34
N ALA A 399 11.92 13.53 -14.80
CA ALA A 399 10.74 14.39 -14.88
C ALA A 399 9.70 13.81 -15.83
N ARG A 400 10.08 13.12 -16.90
CA ARG A 400 9.15 12.41 -17.80
C ARG A 400 8.55 11.17 -17.17
N ASP A 401 9.22 10.57 -16.20
CA ASP A 401 8.71 9.39 -15.51
C ASP A 401 7.88 9.71 -14.26
N TYR A 402 7.52 10.99 -14.05
CA TYR A 402 6.73 11.39 -12.90
C TYR A 402 5.41 10.62 -12.76
N SER A 403 4.97 10.54 -11.51
CA SER A 403 3.63 10.12 -11.13
C SER A 403 3.08 11.02 -10.02
N VAL A 404 1.88 10.70 -9.54
CA VAL A 404 1.23 11.30 -8.38
C VAL A 404 1.27 10.32 -7.21
N VAL A 405 1.63 10.84 -6.03
CA VAL A 405 1.44 10.22 -4.73
C VAL A 405 0.18 10.79 -4.09
N GLY A 406 -0.64 9.95 -3.48
CA GLY A 406 -1.77 10.39 -2.66
C GLY A 406 -2.86 11.07 -3.51
N CYS A 407 -3.05 12.37 -3.30
CA CYS A 407 -4.08 13.14 -3.96
C CYS A 407 -3.59 13.68 -5.30
N VAL A 408 -2.63 14.60 -5.29
CA VAL A 408 -2.12 15.36 -6.46
C VAL A 408 -0.61 15.62 -6.39
N GLU A 409 0.07 15.07 -5.38
CA GLU A 409 1.45 15.43 -5.08
C GLU A 409 2.42 14.75 -6.07
N LEU A 410 3.23 15.58 -6.73
CA LEU A 410 4.14 15.11 -7.79
C LEU A 410 5.34 14.38 -7.18
N SER A 411 5.64 13.21 -7.72
CA SER A 411 6.75 12.37 -7.24
C SER A 411 7.41 11.61 -8.38
N ILE A 412 8.67 11.22 -8.18
CA ILE A 412 9.42 10.35 -9.10
C ILE A 412 9.44 8.95 -8.47
N PRO A 413 8.77 7.96 -9.06
CA PRO A 413 8.70 6.59 -8.54
C PRO A 413 10.06 6.02 -8.16
N GLY A 414 10.17 5.43 -6.96
CA GLY A 414 11.39 4.79 -6.47
C GLY A 414 12.57 5.73 -6.14
N ARG A 415 12.45 7.04 -6.41
CA ARG A 415 13.56 8.00 -6.31
C ARG A 415 13.27 9.22 -5.45
N THR A 416 12.02 9.39 -4.98
CA THR A 416 11.60 10.53 -4.16
C THR A 416 11.02 10.08 -2.83
N TYR A 417 11.52 10.68 -1.74
CA TYR A 417 10.86 10.64 -0.44
C TYR A 417 10.41 12.06 -0.07
N GLY A 418 9.17 12.40 -0.46
CA GLY A 418 8.72 13.79 -0.53
C GLY A 418 7.98 14.33 0.69
N LEU A 419 7.61 13.48 1.66
CA LEU A 419 6.80 13.86 2.83
C LEU A 419 5.62 14.77 2.44
N HIS A 420 4.90 14.33 1.41
CA HIS A 420 4.04 15.19 0.59
C HIS A 420 2.84 15.84 1.33
N ASP A 421 2.48 15.33 2.50
CA ASP A 421 1.35 15.81 3.33
C ASP A 421 1.74 15.92 4.82
N ILE A 422 2.91 16.50 5.10
CA ILE A 422 3.48 16.57 6.46
C ILE A 422 2.81 17.62 7.37
N ALA A 423 2.10 18.60 6.81
CA ALA A 423 1.41 19.64 7.55
C ALA A 423 0.14 20.07 6.82
N MET A 424 -0.91 20.37 7.59
CA MET A 424 -2.13 21.00 7.09
C MET A 424 -2.20 22.43 7.61
N PHE A 425 -2.54 23.35 6.72
CA PHE A 425 -2.69 24.79 6.99
C PHE A 425 -4.17 25.18 6.96
#